data_AF-A0A1V4DV73-F1
#
_entry.id   AF-A0A1V4DV73-F1
#
_cell.length_a   1.000
_cell.length_b   1.000
_cell.length_c   1.000
_cell.angle_alpha   90.00
_cell.angle_beta   90.00
_cell.angle_gamma   90.00
#
_symmetry.space_group_name_H-M   'P 1'
#
loop_
_entity.id
_entity.type
_entity.pdbx_description
1 polymer ?
#
loop_
_entity_poly.entity_id
_entity_poly.type
_entity_poly.pdbx_seq_one_letter_code
_entity_poly.pdbx_strand_id
1 'polypeptide(L)'
;MTTFPVGEQTHQAVLPQQPALESVGADTPGSRDETAHGHPATARGTGREHGRGETEGQSTRARRRHAKSATAVAREAENGSGDAPTHNPSSYEGGVGASRVFVLSKDGQPLMPCHPARARELLGKGRAVVARQVPFAIRCKDRTRAESAVDGVQLRIDPGSKGTGFALTDEKKETGSKGTAVTIRRGLISVELQHRGDQIHAGMQRRAGYRHRRRSANCRYRKPRSDNRTRPTGWMPPSVRHRVDTTFSLANRLCRYAPVTEIHVELVSFDTHSMSAGRPLRGAEFAQGTLAGTTARDYLRARWNNACAYCDATDVPLNIEHLRPRSRGGTNRITNLVLACTPCNSAKGSSPIEVFLAHRPERLARVLRQLKSPLRDAAAMNTTRWLLTEALNDLGIPTHTSTGQATKGIRTAMGLAKTHTLDALSVGQLDHEAGDVIVRYPEKVLVAKATGRGSYARTTPDRSGFPRLRRTRAKQHFGYITGDLVRATVPTGKRAGSWTGRISVRARGQHSLQTPTGRLNVSHRNLALLQRGDGYGYSVRSESAPPTSRKPVDRWPTGS
;
A
#
# COMPACT_ATOMS: atom_id res chain seq x y z
N MET A 1 56.30 -52.45 -4.03
CA MET A 1 55.16 -53.39 -4.03
C MET A 1 54.50 -53.33 -2.67
N THR A 2 53.26 -52.84 -2.61
CA THR A 2 52.21 -53.22 -1.65
C THR A 2 51.01 -52.31 -1.92
N THR A 3 50.08 -52.84 -2.71
CA THR A 3 48.72 -52.33 -2.89
C THR A 3 47.96 -52.48 -1.58
N PHE A 4 47.33 -51.40 -1.10
CA PHE A 4 46.26 -51.49 -0.09
C PHE A 4 44.90 -51.20 -0.74
N PRO A 5 43.85 -51.93 -0.36
CA PRO A 5 42.64 -52.06 -1.14
C PRO A 5 41.63 -50.95 -0.83
N VAL A 6 40.77 -50.73 -1.82
CA VAL A 6 39.54 -49.94 -1.76
C VAL A 6 38.66 -50.47 -0.63
N GLY A 7 38.46 -49.66 0.42
CA GLY A 7 37.44 -49.89 1.43
C GLY A 7 36.06 -49.55 0.88
N GLU A 8 35.13 -50.49 1.03
CA GLU A 8 33.74 -50.46 0.59
C GLU A 8 33.02 -49.16 0.95
N GLN A 9 32.34 -48.57 -0.05
CA GLN A 9 31.28 -47.60 0.20
C GLN A 9 30.10 -48.33 0.87
N THR A 10 30.06 -48.32 2.20
CA THR A 10 28.81 -48.54 2.92
C THR A 10 27.88 -47.36 2.60
N HIS A 11 27.06 -47.53 1.57
CA HIS A 11 25.83 -46.76 1.40
C HIS A 11 24.91 -47.10 2.57
N GLN A 12 25.08 -46.45 3.72
CA GLN A 12 23.95 -46.30 4.62
C GLN A 12 22.91 -45.48 3.86
N ALA A 13 21.85 -46.16 3.46
CA ALA A 13 20.64 -45.57 2.93
C ALA A 13 20.27 -44.40 3.84
N VAL A 14 20.46 -43.19 3.33
CA VAL A 14 19.87 -42.00 3.95
C VAL A 14 18.38 -42.24 3.87
N LEU A 15 17.80 -42.65 5.01
CA LEU A 15 16.35 -42.75 5.18
C LEU A 15 15.75 -41.48 4.58
N PRO A 16 14.76 -41.60 3.67
CA PRO A 16 14.14 -40.44 3.06
C PRO A 16 13.70 -39.52 4.19
N GLN A 17 14.28 -38.30 4.23
CA GLN A 17 13.81 -37.28 5.16
C GLN A 17 12.31 -37.15 4.92
N GLN A 18 11.53 -37.53 5.92
CA GLN A 18 10.10 -37.30 5.99
C GLN A 18 9.86 -35.86 5.48
N PRO A 19 8.97 -35.67 4.48
CA PRO A 19 8.54 -34.33 4.11
C PRO A 19 8.12 -33.63 5.40
N ALA A 20 8.55 -32.39 5.58
CA ALA A 20 8.13 -31.61 6.74
C ALA A 20 6.59 -31.55 6.73
N LEU A 21 6.00 -32.43 7.54
CA LEU A 21 4.61 -32.44 7.91
C LEU A 21 4.23 -31.04 8.43
N GLU A 22 3.00 -30.67 8.10
CA GLU A 22 2.24 -29.53 8.62
C GLU A 22 2.36 -28.21 7.85
N SER A 23 1.59 -28.17 6.77
CA SER A 23 0.83 -27.00 6.33
C SER A 23 -0.32 -26.69 7.31
N VAL A 24 -0.02 -26.40 8.58
CA VAL A 24 -1.02 -25.86 9.51
C VAL A 24 -0.83 -24.35 9.57
N GLY A 25 -1.77 -23.63 8.97
CA GLY A 25 -1.87 -22.19 9.12
C GLY A 25 -1.93 -21.86 10.61
N ALA A 26 -1.00 -21.02 11.08
CA ALA A 26 -1.08 -20.44 12.41
C ALA A 26 -2.18 -19.36 12.41
N ASP A 27 -3.43 -19.80 12.26
CA ASP A 27 -4.61 -18.97 12.39
C ASP A 27 -4.84 -18.68 13.86
N THR A 28 -5.17 -17.43 14.13
CA THR A 28 -5.63 -16.99 15.44
C THR A 28 -7.07 -17.49 15.58
N PRO A 29 -7.44 -18.27 16.61
CA PRO A 29 -8.85 -18.55 16.88
C PRO A 29 -9.53 -17.21 17.16
N GLY A 30 -10.34 -16.73 16.22
CA GLY A 30 -10.99 -15.41 16.27
C GLY A 30 -10.64 -14.43 15.14
N SER A 31 -9.77 -14.80 14.19
CA SER A 31 -9.44 -13.99 13.00
C SER A 31 -9.78 -14.71 11.68
N ARG A 32 -10.67 -15.71 11.70
CA ARG A 32 -10.95 -16.55 10.52
C ARG A 32 -11.43 -15.76 9.30
N ASP A 33 -12.06 -14.61 9.52
CA ASP A 33 -12.61 -13.82 8.41
C ASP A 33 -11.70 -12.67 7.95
N GLU A 34 -10.50 -12.47 8.51
CA GLU A 34 -9.65 -11.31 8.16
C GLU A 34 -8.54 -11.61 7.13
N THR A 35 -8.42 -12.85 6.67
CA THR A 35 -7.41 -13.25 5.70
C THR A 35 -8.06 -14.01 4.56
N ALA A 36 -7.94 -13.46 3.34
CA ALA A 36 -8.22 -14.19 2.12
C ALA A 36 -7.25 -15.37 1.99
N HIS A 37 -7.64 -16.50 2.58
CA HIS A 37 -7.17 -17.84 2.24
C HIS A 37 -8.34 -18.79 2.46
N GLY A 38 -8.97 -19.19 1.36
CA GLY A 38 -10.08 -20.14 1.34
C GLY A 38 -11.08 -19.78 0.25
N HIS A 39 -10.91 -20.36 -0.94
CA HIS A 39 -12.00 -20.45 -1.92
C HIS A 39 -13.13 -21.27 -1.27
N PRO A 40 -14.39 -20.80 -1.24
CA PRO A 40 -15.49 -21.65 -0.87
C PRO A 40 -15.76 -22.65 -2.00
N ALA A 41 -15.75 -23.93 -1.62
CA ALA A 41 -16.21 -25.02 -2.46
C ALA A 41 -17.68 -24.79 -2.84
N THR A 42 -17.97 -24.88 -4.13
CA THR A 42 -19.32 -24.85 -4.70
C THR A 42 -20.15 -26.03 -4.18
N ALA A 43 -21.23 -25.75 -3.47
CA ALA A 43 -22.31 -26.70 -3.21
C ALA A 43 -23.49 -26.42 -4.16
N ARG A 44 -23.97 -27.47 -4.83
CA ARG A 44 -25.16 -27.53 -5.68
C ARG A 44 -26.43 -27.75 -4.82
N GLY A 45 -27.59 -27.31 -5.32
CA GLY A 45 -28.92 -27.76 -4.89
C GLY A 45 -29.95 -26.61 -4.83
N THR A 46 -30.66 -26.28 -5.93
CA THR A 46 -31.99 -26.79 -6.37
C THR A 46 -33.20 -26.13 -5.69
N GLY A 47 -34.10 -25.51 -6.48
CA GLY A 47 -35.52 -25.39 -6.09
C GLY A 47 -36.31 -24.15 -6.56
N ARG A 48 -36.87 -24.24 -7.78
CA ARG A 48 -38.21 -23.78 -8.26
C ARG A 48 -38.81 -22.40 -7.91
N GLU A 49 -38.97 -21.62 -8.99
CA GLU A 49 -40.17 -20.91 -9.53
C GLU A 49 -41.41 -20.65 -8.66
N HIS A 50 -41.93 -19.41 -8.75
CA HIS A 50 -43.27 -18.93 -9.19
C HIS A 50 -43.20 -17.37 -9.14
N GLY A 51 -43.69 -16.49 -10.02
CA GLY A 51 -44.69 -16.55 -11.09
C GLY A 51 -45.83 -15.53 -10.80
N ARG A 52 -46.05 -14.53 -11.69
CA ARG A 52 -47.10 -13.47 -11.75
C ARG A 52 -46.75 -12.13 -11.07
N GLY A 53 -46.96 -10.93 -11.64
CA GLY A 53 -47.61 -10.50 -12.89
C GLY A 53 -48.33 -9.15 -12.63
N GLU A 54 -47.99 -8.10 -13.40
CA GLU A 54 -48.86 -7.02 -13.92
C GLU A 54 -49.63 -6.11 -12.90
N THR A 55 -49.97 -4.83 -13.06
CA THR A 55 -49.79 -3.71 -14.03
C THR A 55 -50.31 -2.42 -13.33
N GLU A 56 -49.77 -1.27 -13.76
CA GLU A 56 -50.36 0.08 -13.95
C GLU A 56 -51.47 0.68 -13.05
N GLY A 57 -51.35 1.98 -12.78
CA GLY A 57 -52.43 2.78 -12.18
C GLY A 57 -52.15 4.26 -11.95
N GLN A 58 -52.07 5.02 -13.04
CA GLN A 58 -52.48 6.43 -13.28
C GLN A 58 -52.32 7.59 -12.27
N SER A 59 -52.01 8.73 -12.91
CA SER A 59 -51.80 10.09 -12.45
C SER A 59 -52.97 10.78 -11.76
N THR A 60 -52.67 11.75 -10.89
CA THR A 60 -53.44 13.00 -10.78
C THR A 60 -52.51 14.21 -10.70
N ARG A 61 -52.84 15.26 -11.46
CA ARG A 61 -52.16 16.55 -11.53
C ARG A 61 -53.12 17.60 -10.98
N ALA A 62 -52.64 18.50 -10.13
CA ALA A 62 -52.77 19.97 -10.24
C ALA A 62 -52.68 20.67 -8.87
N ARG A 63 -51.72 21.59 -8.71
CA ARG A 63 -51.92 23.06 -8.81
C ARG A 63 -50.70 23.80 -8.25
N ARG A 64 -50.25 24.77 -9.04
CA ARG A 64 -49.21 25.75 -8.72
C ARG A 64 -49.61 26.60 -7.53
N ARG A 65 -48.70 26.78 -6.57
CA ARG A 65 -48.58 28.00 -5.78
C ARG A 65 -47.13 28.46 -5.88
N HIS A 66 -46.97 29.74 -6.20
CA HIS A 66 -45.69 30.42 -6.29
C HIS A 66 -44.92 30.30 -4.97
N ALA A 67 -43.67 29.85 -5.03
CA ALA A 67 -42.75 29.90 -3.91
C ALA A 67 -41.42 30.49 -4.36
N LYS A 68 -40.95 31.39 -3.50
CA LYS A 68 -39.79 32.27 -3.55
C LYS A 68 -38.47 31.53 -3.82
N SER A 69 -37.49 32.33 -4.24
CA SER A 69 -36.12 31.99 -4.66
C SER A 69 -35.47 30.75 -4.02
N ALA A 70 -34.96 29.88 -4.90
CA ALA A 70 -34.28 28.62 -4.58
C ALA A 70 -32.89 28.78 -3.93
N THR A 71 -32.39 30.01 -3.72
CA THR A 71 -31.12 30.25 -3.02
C THR A 71 -31.25 30.14 -1.49
N ALA A 72 -32.46 30.27 -0.94
CA ALA A 72 -32.70 30.19 0.50
C ALA A 72 -32.92 28.73 0.99
N VAL A 73 -33.53 27.89 0.16
CA VAL A 73 -33.90 26.51 0.55
C VAL A 73 -32.70 25.58 0.66
N ALA A 74 -31.65 25.79 -0.15
CA ALA A 74 -30.38 25.06 -0.02
C ALA A 74 -29.63 25.42 1.27
N ARG A 75 -29.65 26.70 1.68
CA ARG A 75 -29.08 27.15 2.97
C ARG A 75 -29.84 26.56 4.16
N GLU A 76 -31.17 26.47 4.10
CA GLU A 76 -31.96 25.93 5.22
C GLU A 76 -31.81 24.41 5.41
N ALA A 77 -31.63 23.63 4.33
CA ALA A 77 -31.35 22.20 4.42
C ALA A 77 -29.94 21.89 4.98
N GLU A 78 -28.97 22.80 4.76
CA GLU A 78 -27.60 22.67 5.30
C GLU A 78 -27.50 23.09 6.79
N ASN A 79 -28.31 24.06 7.21
CA ASN A 79 -28.31 24.60 8.58
C ASN A 79 -28.80 23.61 9.66
N GLY A 80 -29.52 22.55 9.27
CA GLY A 80 -29.99 21.51 10.21
C GLY A 80 -28.93 20.45 10.58
N SER A 81 -27.80 20.40 9.87
CA SER A 81 -26.77 19.35 10.04
C SER A 81 -25.41 19.83 10.54
N GLY A 82 -25.24 21.15 10.69
CA GLY A 82 -24.02 21.75 11.24
C GLY A 82 -22.80 21.71 10.32
N ASP A 83 -22.99 21.50 9.01
CA ASP A 83 -21.93 21.55 8.01
C ASP A 83 -21.89 22.96 7.35
N ALA A 84 -21.45 23.99 8.08
CA ALA A 84 -21.06 25.26 7.45
C ALA A 84 -19.67 25.10 6.81
N PRO A 85 -19.42 25.58 5.57
CA PRO A 85 -18.09 25.57 4.98
C PRO A 85 -17.12 26.44 5.78
N THR A 86 -15.97 25.90 6.18
CA THR A 86 -14.83 26.74 6.55
C THR A 86 -14.14 27.19 5.27
N HIS A 87 -14.46 28.40 4.79
CA HIS A 87 -13.73 29.01 3.67
C HIS A 87 -12.26 29.21 4.06
N ASN A 88 -11.36 28.56 3.33
CA ASN A 88 -9.93 28.85 3.35
C ASN A 88 -9.58 29.33 1.94
N PRO A 89 -8.92 30.49 1.75
CA PRO A 89 -8.65 31.04 0.42
C PRO A 89 -7.55 30.21 -0.26
N SER A 90 -7.96 29.13 -0.92
CA SER A 90 -7.18 28.42 -1.91
C SER A 90 -8.11 28.11 -3.09
N SER A 91 -7.55 27.88 -4.28
CA SER A 91 -8.21 27.74 -5.58
C SER A 91 -9.33 26.68 -5.72
N TYR A 92 -9.75 26.03 -4.63
CA TYR A 92 -10.87 25.10 -4.58
C TYR A 92 -12.10 25.80 -4.00
N GLU A 93 -13.19 25.80 -4.77
CA GLU A 93 -14.44 26.46 -4.38
C GLU A 93 -15.32 25.61 -3.44
N GLY A 94 -15.00 24.32 -3.26
CA GLY A 94 -15.72 23.42 -2.36
C GLY A 94 -15.26 23.48 -0.89
N GLY A 95 -16.00 22.80 -0.02
CA GLY A 95 -15.77 22.80 1.43
C GLY A 95 -14.74 21.78 1.92
N VAL A 96 -14.05 22.11 3.01
CA VAL A 96 -13.28 21.14 3.80
C VAL A 96 -14.10 20.77 5.02
N GLY A 97 -14.26 19.47 5.31
CA GLY A 97 -15.16 19.03 6.38
C GLY A 97 -14.58 17.92 7.28
N ALA A 98 -15.26 17.66 8.39
CA ALA A 98 -14.87 16.59 9.30
C ALA A 98 -14.97 15.20 8.65
N SER A 99 -13.98 14.33 8.88
CA SER A 99 -14.11 12.91 8.51
C SER A 99 -15.33 12.30 9.21
N ARG A 100 -16.17 11.58 8.46
CA ARG A 100 -17.32 10.86 9.02
C ARG A 100 -16.85 9.67 9.86
N VAL A 101 -17.75 9.18 10.71
CA VAL A 101 -17.54 8.03 11.60
C VAL A 101 -18.31 6.83 11.04
N PHE A 102 -17.68 5.66 11.02
CA PHE A 102 -18.34 4.42 10.63
C PHE A 102 -19.42 4.02 11.64
N VAL A 103 -20.56 3.57 11.14
CA VAL A 103 -21.71 3.18 11.96
C VAL A 103 -22.16 1.78 11.56
N LEU A 104 -22.31 0.91 12.55
CA LEU A 104 -22.88 -0.42 12.40
C LEU A 104 -24.27 -0.47 13.07
N SER A 105 -25.18 -1.24 12.48
CA SER A 105 -26.46 -1.59 13.08
C SER A 105 -26.28 -2.48 14.32
N LYS A 106 -27.36 -2.69 15.07
CA LYS A 106 -27.40 -3.65 16.18
C LYS A 106 -26.85 -5.02 15.80
N ASP A 107 -27.17 -5.46 14.59
CA ASP A 107 -26.79 -6.77 14.02
C ASP A 107 -25.37 -6.78 13.41
N GLY A 108 -24.62 -5.68 13.56
CA GLY A 108 -23.25 -5.56 13.08
C GLY A 108 -23.12 -5.26 11.59
N GLN A 109 -24.23 -4.98 10.89
CA GLN A 109 -24.23 -4.64 9.46
C GLN A 109 -23.91 -3.16 9.24
N PRO A 110 -23.23 -2.78 8.14
CA PRO A 110 -22.84 -1.39 7.92
C PRO A 110 -24.05 -0.49 7.60
N LEU A 111 -24.04 0.70 8.19
CA LEU A 111 -24.98 1.80 7.95
C LEU A 111 -24.22 3.01 7.37
N MET A 112 -24.97 4.03 6.93
CA MET A 112 -24.37 5.27 6.44
C MET A 112 -23.45 5.91 7.50
N PRO A 113 -22.21 6.30 7.14
CA PRO A 113 -21.32 7.02 8.03
C PRO A 113 -21.96 8.33 8.51
N CYS A 114 -21.74 8.69 9.78
CA CYS A 114 -22.36 9.87 10.38
C CYS A 114 -21.33 10.95 10.76
N HIS A 115 -21.81 12.17 11.00
CA HIS A 115 -20.95 13.25 11.50
C HIS A 115 -20.42 12.91 12.91
N PRO A 116 -19.16 13.26 13.27
CA PRO A 116 -18.62 13.01 14.60
C PRO A 116 -19.47 13.57 15.76
N ALA A 117 -20.19 14.68 15.55
CA ALA A 117 -21.13 15.20 16.55
C ALA A 117 -22.27 14.22 16.85
N ARG A 118 -22.86 13.62 15.81
CA ARG A 118 -23.90 12.60 15.95
C ARG A 118 -23.35 11.33 16.61
N ALA A 119 -22.13 10.92 16.27
CA ALA A 119 -21.48 9.78 16.93
C ALA A 119 -21.31 10.03 18.44
N ARG A 120 -20.85 11.24 18.84
CA ARG A 120 -20.74 11.64 20.25
C ARG A 120 -22.09 11.65 20.95
N GLU A 121 -23.12 12.17 20.31
CA GLU A 121 -24.48 12.18 20.84
C GLU A 121 -25.01 10.75 21.10
N LEU A 122 -24.86 9.84 20.12
CA LEU A 122 -25.29 8.45 20.25
C LEU A 122 -24.55 7.71 21.37
N LEU A 123 -23.24 7.96 21.52
CA LEU A 123 -22.44 7.41 22.61
C LEU A 123 -22.84 8.00 23.96
N GLY A 124 -23.01 9.33 24.04
CA GLY A 124 -23.39 10.03 25.27
C GLY A 124 -24.77 9.63 25.78
N LYS A 125 -25.72 9.38 24.88
CA LYS A 125 -27.06 8.85 25.20
C LYS A 125 -27.08 7.34 25.45
N GLY A 126 -25.94 6.65 25.39
CA GLY A 126 -25.85 5.20 25.58
C GLY A 126 -26.47 4.33 24.47
N ARG A 127 -26.94 4.95 23.38
CA ARG A 127 -27.59 4.32 22.22
C ARG A 127 -26.61 3.61 21.29
N ALA A 128 -25.32 3.91 21.39
CA ALA A 128 -24.27 3.21 20.67
C ALA A 128 -23.14 2.79 21.60
N VAL A 129 -22.31 1.84 21.14
CA VAL A 129 -21.04 1.44 21.76
C VAL A 129 -19.90 1.56 20.77
N VAL A 130 -18.68 1.74 21.27
CA VAL A 130 -17.49 1.66 20.42
C VAL A 130 -17.30 0.22 19.97
N ALA A 131 -17.42 -0.02 18.66
CA ALA A 131 -17.17 -1.32 18.04
C ALA A 131 -15.70 -1.50 17.66
N ARG A 132 -15.03 -0.40 17.28
CA ARG A 132 -13.61 -0.38 16.93
C ARG A 132 -12.99 0.97 17.23
N GLN A 133 -11.74 0.96 17.69
CA GLN A 133 -11.00 2.20 17.96
C GLN A 133 -10.41 2.81 16.69
N VAL A 134 -9.78 2.01 15.83
CA VAL A 134 -9.18 2.51 14.57
C VAL A 134 -9.29 1.48 13.42
N PRO A 135 -9.89 1.82 12.28
CA PRO A 135 -10.73 3.02 12.06
C PRO A 135 -11.86 3.11 13.09
N PHE A 136 -12.19 4.31 13.53
CA PHE A 136 -13.17 4.49 14.60
C PHE A 136 -14.57 4.13 14.10
N ALA A 137 -15.20 3.16 14.76
CA ALA A 137 -16.53 2.68 14.40
C ALA A 137 -17.38 2.52 15.65
N ILE A 138 -18.63 2.96 15.55
CA ILE A 138 -19.65 2.76 16.57
C ILE A 138 -20.69 1.73 16.10
N ARG A 139 -21.30 1.03 17.05
CA ARG A 139 -22.43 0.12 16.79
C ARG A 139 -23.65 0.59 17.57
N CYS A 140 -24.75 0.83 16.88
CA CYS A 140 -26.04 1.15 17.50
C CYS A 140 -26.56 -0.05 18.30
N LYS A 141 -27.31 0.19 19.37
CA LYS A 141 -27.93 -0.89 20.19
C LYS A 141 -29.41 -1.10 19.90
N ASP A 142 -30.02 -0.11 19.27
CA ASP A 142 -31.45 0.13 19.27
C ASP A 142 -32.05 0.13 17.86
N ARG A 143 -31.24 -0.09 16.82
CA ARG A 143 -31.72 -0.12 15.43
C ARG A 143 -31.02 -1.18 14.60
N THR A 144 -31.80 -1.95 13.85
CA THR A 144 -31.32 -2.96 12.88
C THR A 144 -31.01 -2.33 11.51
N ARG A 145 -30.43 -3.11 10.60
CA ARG A 145 -30.22 -2.62 9.21
C ARG A 145 -31.55 -2.47 8.46
N ALA A 146 -32.50 -3.37 8.67
CA ALA A 146 -33.79 -3.34 8.00
C ALA A 146 -34.63 -2.10 8.37
N GLU A 147 -34.47 -1.61 9.60
CA GLU A 147 -35.11 -0.38 10.10
C GLU A 147 -34.40 0.92 9.65
N SER A 148 -33.33 0.82 8.87
CA SER A 148 -32.49 1.95 8.50
C SER A 148 -32.54 2.23 7.00
N ALA A 149 -32.73 3.50 6.62
CA ALA A 149 -32.46 3.94 5.26
C ALA A 149 -30.93 3.93 5.00
N VAL A 150 -30.52 3.25 3.93
CA VAL A 150 -29.11 3.10 3.52
C VAL A 150 -29.00 3.28 2.02
N ASP A 151 -28.60 4.49 1.60
CA ASP A 151 -28.45 4.84 0.19
C ASP A 151 -27.22 4.18 -0.46
N GLY A 152 -26.22 3.82 0.38
CA GLY A 152 -24.95 3.27 -0.06
C GLY A 152 -23.87 4.34 -0.26
N VAL A 153 -22.63 3.87 -0.37
CA VAL A 153 -21.46 4.72 -0.65
C VAL A 153 -20.60 4.06 -1.72
N GLN A 154 -19.76 4.85 -2.37
CA GLN A 154 -18.78 4.33 -3.33
C GLN A 154 -17.38 4.37 -2.72
N LEU A 155 -16.58 3.35 -3.03
CA LEU A 155 -15.19 3.26 -2.64
C LEU A 155 -14.29 3.61 -3.82
N ARG A 156 -13.53 4.69 -3.73
CA ARG A 156 -12.61 5.15 -4.77
C ARG A 156 -11.16 4.89 -4.37
N ILE A 157 -10.35 4.35 -5.28
CA ILE A 157 -9.00 3.83 -5.00
C ILE A 157 -8.02 4.37 -6.03
N ASP A 158 -6.96 5.04 -5.56
CA ASP A 158 -5.80 5.45 -6.37
C ASP A 158 -4.56 4.64 -5.96
N PRO A 159 -4.17 3.60 -6.72
CA PRO A 159 -3.01 2.78 -6.42
C PRO A 159 -1.69 3.48 -6.75
N GLY A 160 -0.79 3.61 -5.77
CA GLY A 160 0.56 4.12 -5.99
C GLY A 160 1.66 3.14 -5.59
N SER A 161 2.90 3.45 -6.01
CA SER A 161 4.06 2.55 -5.78
C SER A 161 4.46 2.43 -4.31
N LYS A 162 4.27 3.53 -3.54
CA LYS A 162 4.65 3.68 -2.13
C LYS A 162 3.45 3.82 -1.19
N GLY A 163 2.33 4.30 -1.69
CA GLY A 163 1.07 4.32 -0.96
C GLY A 163 -0.11 4.25 -1.90
N THR A 164 -1.29 4.00 -1.36
CA THR A 164 -2.55 3.95 -2.09
C THR A 164 -3.54 4.85 -1.38
N GLY A 165 -4.23 5.70 -2.13
CA GLY A 165 -5.31 6.53 -1.63
C GLY A 165 -6.64 5.79 -1.68
N PHE A 166 -7.47 6.01 -0.67
CA PHE A 166 -8.85 5.57 -0.61
C PHE A 166 -9.73 6.75 -0.22
N ALA A 167 -10.86 6.90 -0.91
CA ALA A 167 -11.90 7.84 -0.55
C ALA A 167 -13.25 7.11 -0.54
N LEU A 168 -14.00 7.23 0.55
CA LEU A 168 -15.42 6.86 0.57
C LEU A 168 -16.24 8.09 0.21
N THR A 169 -17.13 7.95 -0.77
CA THR A 169 -17.95 9.05 -1.27
C THR A 169 -19.43 8.73 -1.24
N ASP A 170 -20.26 9.72 -0.93
CA ASP A 170 -21.65 9.72 -1.36
C ASP A 170 -21.78 10.54 -2.65
N GLU A 171 -22.72 10.14 -3.50
CA GLU A 171 -23.08 10.84 -4.72
C GLU A 171 -24.58 11.07 -4.72
N LYS A 172 -24.97 12.31 -4.99
CA LYS A 172 -26.37 12.69 -5.14
C LYS A 172 -26.56 13.36 -6.49
N LYS A 173 -27.65 13.01 -7.17
CA LYS A 173 -28.09 13.74 -8.36
C LYS A 173 -28.97 14.89 -7.91
N GLU A 174 -28.59 16.10 -8.27
CA GLU A 174 -29.35 17.32 -8.00
C GLU A 174 -29.71 17.99 -9.32
N THR A 175 -30.86 18.66 -9.38
CA THR A 175 -31.27 19.39 -10.59
C THR A 175 -30.51 20.71 -10.64
N GLY A 176 -29.61 20.85 -11.60
CA GLY A 176 -28.84 22.06 -11.83
C GLY A 176 -29.71 23.25 -12.26
N SER A 177 -29.11 24.44 -12.27
CA SER A 177 -29.77 25.70 -12.64
C SER A 177 -30.35 25.71 -14.06
N LYS A 178 -29.88 24.82 -14.95
CA LYS A 178 -30.36 24.64 -16.33
C LYS A 178 -31.34 23.48 -16.51
N GLY A 179 -31.82 22.85 -15.43
CA GLY A 179 -32.73 21.70 -15.49
C GLY A 179 -32.05 20.36 -15.81
N THR A 180 -30.72 20.33 -15.96
CA THR A 180 -29.92 19.11 -16.14
C THR A 180 -29.64 18.45 -14.79
N ALA A 181 -29.66 17.12 -14.74
CA ALA A 181 -29.25 16.38 -13.55
C ALA A 181 -27.73 16.44 -13.40
N VAL A 182 -27.26 16.95 -12.27
CA VAL A 182 -25.85 17.15 -11.94
C VAL A 182 -25.47 16.22 -10.79
N THR A 183 -24.29 15.62 -10.87
CA THR A 183 -23.74 14.76 -9.83
C THR A 183 -22.94 15.57 -8.82
N ILE A 184 -23.36 15.52 -7.56
CA ILE A 184 -22.64 16.10 -6.43
C ILE A 184 -21.95 14.99 -5.66
N ARG A 185 -20.62 15.00 -5.68
CA ARG A 185 -19.77 14.07 -4.93
C ARG A 185 -19.26 14.71 -3.65
N ARG A 186 -19.41 14.02 -2.51
CA ARG A 186 -18.82 14.44 -1.23
C ARG A 186 -17.91 13.34 -0.67
N GLY A 187 -16.69 13.71 -0.32
CA GLY A 187 -15.76 12.84 0.40
C GLY A 187 -16.18 12.70 1.86
N LEU A 188 -16.45 11.47 2.30
CA LEU A 188 -16.87 11.15 3.66
C LEU A 188 -15.68 10.80 4.55
N ILE A 189 -14.79 9.92 4.06
CA ILE A 189 -13.64 9.38 4.79
C ILE A 189 -12.48 9.22 3.82
N SER A 190 -11.31 9.74 4.19
CA SER A 190 -10.06 9.60 3.44
C SER A 190 -9.08 8.69 4.17
N VAL A 191 -8.52 7.71 3.47
CA VAL A 191 -7.51 6.79 4.02
C VAL A 191 -6.30 6.71 3.10
N GLU A 192 -5.10 6.89 3.64
CA GLU A 192 -3.85 6.62 2.91
C GLU A 192 -3.22 5.34 3.45
N LEU A 193 -3.12 4.33 2.60
CA LEU A 193 -2.33 3.13 2.85
C LEU A 193 -0.87 3.40 2.53
N GLN A 194 0.04 3.19 3.48
CA GLN A 194 1.48 3.23 3.21
C GLN A 194 2.03 1.81 3.07
N HIS A 195 2.54 1.52 1.87
CA HIS A 195 3.12 0.23 1.53
C HIS A 195 4.47 0.02 2.23
N ARG A 196 4.81 -1.24 2.47
CA ARG A 196 6.15 -1.66 2.94
C ARG A 196 6.91 -2.46 1.88
N GLY A 197 6.55 -2.30 0.60
CA GLY A 197 7.15 -3.01 -0.53
C GLY A 197 8.68 -2.88 -0.56
N ASP A 198 9.21 -1.68 -0.32
CA ASP A 198 10.66 -1.42 -0.26
C ASP A 198 11.35 -2.16 0.89
N GLN A 199 10.71 -2.23 2.05
CA GLN A 199 11.22 -2.95 3.21
C GLN A 199 11.25 -4.46 2.95
N ILE A 200 10.21 -4.99 2.29
CA ILE A 200 10.14 -6.38 1.86
C ILE A 200 11.25 -6.68 0.86
N HIS A 201 11.42 -5.82 -0.17
CA HIS A 201 12.45 -5.95 -1.18
C HIS A 201 13.86 -5.92 -0.55
N ALA A 202 14.14 -4.98 0.34
CA ALA A 202 15.39 -4.93 1.10
C ALA A 202 15.60 -6.21 1.95
N GLY A 203 14.53 -6.73 2.56
CA GLY A 203 14.56 -8.01 3.26
C GLY A 203 14.88 -9.20 2.35
N MET A 204 14.40 -9.19 1.10
CA MET A 204 14.72 -10.22 0.09
C MET A 204 16.18 -10.12 -0.38
N GLN A 205 16.70 -8.90 -0.55
CA GLN A 205 18.10 -8.66 -0.86
C GLN A 205 19.02 -9.15 0.28
N ARG A 206 18.70 -8.84 1.54
CA ARG A 206 19.42 -9.36 2.70
C ARG A 206 19.44 -10.89 2.72
N ARG A 207 18.29 -11.53 2.49
CA ARG A 207 18.21 -13.01 2.39
C ARG A 207 19.09 -13.57 1.27
N ALA A 208 19.15 -12.90 0.12
CA ALA A 208 20.06 -13.28 -0.96
C ALA A 208 21.53 -13.13 -0.54
N GLY A 209 21.89 -12.05 0.16
CA GLY A 209 23.21 -11.82 0.73
C GLY A 209 23.63 -12.90 1.73
N TYR A 210 22.76 -13.30 2.65
CA TYR A 210 23.06 -14.39 3.59
C TYR A 210 23.33 -15.71 2.89
N ARG A 211 22.55 -16.03 1.85
CA ARG A 211 22.80 -17.21 1.02
C ARG A 211 24.14 -17.12 0.29
N HIS A 212 24.50 -15.93 -0.20
CA HIS A 212 25.80 -15.70 -0.84
C HIS A 212 26.95 -15.93 0.13
N ARG A 213 26.92 -15.27 1.30
CA ARG A 213 27.92 -15.44 2.36
C ARG A 213 28.07 -16.90 2.78
N ARG A 214 26.96 -17.64 2.87
CA ARG A 214 26.99 -19.07 3.19
C ARG A 214 27.81 -19.89 2.17
N ARG A 215 27.84 -19.47 0.90
CA ARG A 215 28.61 -20.13 -0.16
C ARG A 215 30.05 -19.64 -0.25
N SER A 216 30.28 -18.35 -0.04
CA SER A 216 31.59 -17.73 -0.26
C SER A 216 32.49 -17.77 0.98
N ALA A 217 31.93 -17.71 2.19
CA ALA A 217 32.68 -17.57 3.42
C ALA A 217 32.45 -18.70 4.44
N ASN A 218 31.23 -19.25 4.54
CA ASN A 218 30.92 -20.20 5.62
C ASN A 218 31.05 -21.68 5.22
N CYS A 219 30.95 -22.00 3.93
CA CYS A 219 31.01 -23.39 3.46
C CYS A 219 31.92 -23.45 2.24
N ARG A 220 32.98 -24.26 2.31
CA ARG A 220 33.85 -24.53 1.16
C ARG A 220 33.02 -25.22 0.06
N TYR A 221 33.02 -24.67 -1.16
CA TYR A 221 32.42 -25.26 -2.37
C TYR A 221 30.89 -25.46 -2.42
N ARG A 222 30.09 -24.69 -1.67
CA ARG A 222 28.62 -24.81 -1.79
C ARG A 222 28.10 -24.16 -3.08
N LYS A 223 27.69 -24.95 -4.08
CA LYS A 223 27.06 -24.45 -5.32
C LYS A 223 25.72 -23.71 -5.08
N PRO A 224 25.36 -22.72 -5.92
CA PRO A 224 24.02 -22.14 -5.93
C PRO A 224 22.97 -23.19 -6.28
N ARG A 225 21.86 -23.22 -5.53
CA ARG A 225 20.67 -24.03 -5.82
C ARG A 225 19.53 -23.08 -6.16
N SER A 226 19.51 -22.58 -7.38
CA SER A 226 18.42 -21.71 -7.88
C SER A 226 17.12 -22.48 -8.04
N ASP A 227 17.23 -23.73 -8.45
CA ASP A 227 16.12 -24.52 -8.99
C ASP A 227 15.25 -25.10 -7.87
N ASN A 228 15.82 -25.22 -6.66
CA ASN A 228 15.07 -25.50 -5.42
C ASN A 228 14.10 -24.37 -5.01
N ARG A 229 13.97 -23.30 -5.81
CA ARG A 229 13.03 -22.21 -5.56
C ARG A 229 11.82 -22.43 -6.44
N THR A 230 10.89 -23.23 -5.94
CA THR A 230 9.59 -23.41 -6.58
C THR A 230 8.85 -22.08 -6.68
N ARG A 231 8.36 -21.79 -7.88
CA ARG A 231 7.50 -20.64 -8.19
C ARG A 231 6.22 -21.22 -8.78
N PRO A 232 5.11 -21.23 -8.04
CA PRO A 232 3.84 -21.68 -8.59
C PRO A 232 3.41 -20.80 -9.77
N THR A 233 2.49 -21.30 -10.59
CA THR A 233 1.81 -20.48 -11.59
C THR A 233 1.19 -19.24 -10.92
N GLY A 234 1.34 -18.07 -11.54
CA GLY A 234 0.93 -16.79 -10.93
C GLY A 234 1.84 -16.30 -9.79
N TRP A 235 3.03 -16.87 -9.61
CA TRP A 235 3.97 -16.40 -8.60
C TRP A 235 4.41 -14.96 -8.86
N MET A 236 4.32 -14.15 -7.81
CA MET A 236 4.74 -12.76 -7.83
C MET A 236 5.86 -12.52 -6.82
N PRO A 237 6.77 -11.57 -7.09
CA PRO A 237 7.70 -11.11 -6.08
C PRO A 237 6.95 -10.60 -4.83
N PRO A 238 7.38 -10.97 -3.60
CA PRO A 238 6.66 -10.62 -2.37
C PRO A 238 6.39 -9.12 -2.18
N SER A 239 7.28 -8.25 -2.67
CA SER A 239 7.10 -6.79 -2.60
C SER A 239 6.03 -6.26 -3.55
N VAL A 240 5.80 -6.94 -4.68
CA VAL A 240 4.77 -6.59 -5.66
C VAL A 240 3.43 -7.15 -5.20
N ARG A 241 3.38 -8.43 -4.83
CA ARG A 241 2.19 -9.08 -4.24
C ARG A 241 1.64 -8.31 -3.04
N HIS A 242 2.52 -7.85 -2.14
CA HIS A 242 2.12 -7.05 -0.99
C HIS A 242 1.23 -5.85 -1.35
N ARG A 243 1.50 -5.15 -2.47
CA ARG A 243 0.73 -3.97 -2.87
C ARG A 243 -0.71 -4.32 -3.24
N VAL A 244 -0.92 -5.48 -3.88
CA VAL A 244 -2.25 -6.02 -4.17
C VAL A 244 -2.92 -6.44 -2.88
N ASP A 245 -2.32 -7.37 -2.13
CA ASP A 245 -2.89 -7.95 -0.92
C ASP A 245 -3.29 -6.89 0.12
N THR A 246 -2.44 -5.87 0.33
CA THR A 246 -2.71 -4.85 1.34
C THR A 246 -3.75 -3.84 0.89
N THR A 247 -3.87 -3.60 -0.41
CA THR A 247 -4.91 -2.72 -0.97
C THR A 247 -6.26 -3.42 -0.86
N PHE A 248 -6.33 -4.68 -1.31
CA PHE A 248 -7.49 -5.54 -1.16
C PHE A 248 -7.92 -5.68 0.31
N SER A 249 -6.98 -5.98 1.22
CA SER A 249 -7.30 -6.16 2.65
C SER A 249 -7.90 -4.89 3.27
N LEU A 250 -7.43 -3.71 2.85
CA LEU A 250 -8.00 -2.45 3.33
C LEU A 250 -9.34 -2.14 2.67
N ALA A 251 -9.52 -2.39 1.37
CA ALA A 251 -10.81 -2.27 0.68
C ALA A 251 -11.88 -3.17 1.31
N ASN A 252 -11.58 -4.45 1.49
CA ASN A 252 -12.45 -5.42 2.19
C ASN A 252 -12.82 -4.92 3.58
N ARG A 253 -11.85 -4.38 4.33
CA ARG A 253 -12.10 -3.81 5.66
C ARG A 253 -13.07 -2.62 5.61
N LEU A 254 -12.91 -1.72 4.64
CA LEU A 254 -13.82 -0.57 4.47
C LEU A 254 -15.24 -1.04 4.11
N CYS A 255 -15.38 -2.09 3.28
CA CYS A 255 -16.68 -2.67 2.93
C CYS A 255 -17.40 -3.31 4.14
N ARG A 256 -16.68 -3.70 5.20
CA ARG A 256 -17.29 -4.17 6.45
C ARG A 256 -17.84 -3.04 7.32
N TYR A 257 -17.36 -1.83 7.14
CA TYR A 257 -17.70 -0.68 7.99
C TYR A 257 -18.56 0.36 7.30
N ALA A 258 -18.66 0.30 5.97
CA ALA A 258 -19.50 1.17 5.17
C ALA A 258 -20.30 0.34 4.14
N PRO A 259 -21.53 0.76 3.81
CA PRO A 259 -22.39 0.07 2.86
C PRO A 259 -21.93 0.37 1.42
N VAL A 260 -20.81 -0.21 1.02
CA VAL A 260 -20.20 0.05 -0.29
C VAL A 260 -21.03 -0.64 -1.38
N THR A 261 -21.48 0.14 -2.37
CA THR A 261 -22.26 -0.34 -3.52
C THR A 261 -21.44 -0.49 -4.78
N GLU A 262 -20.37 0.30 -4.93
CA GLU A 262 -19.46 0.26 -6.08
C GLU A 262 -18.03 0.57 -5.67
N ILE A 263 -17.07 0.02 -6.42
CA ILE A 263 -15.65 0.30 -6.29
C ILE A 263 -15.16 0.96 -7.57
N HIS A 264 -14.45 2.07 -7.46
CA HIS A 264 -13.81 2.77 -8.58
C HIS A 264 -12.31 2.75 -8.38
N VAL A 265 -11.54 2.18 -9.30
CA VAL A 265 -10.08 2.05 -9.18
C VAL A 265 -9.35 2.67 -10.36
N GLU A 266 -8.32 3.46 -10.09
CA GLU A 266 -7.44 3.95 -11.15
C GLU A 266 -6.62 2.80 -11.74
N LEU A 267 -6.72 2.63 -13.06
CA LEU A 267 -5.90 1.70 -13.81
C LEU A 267 -4.58 2.37 -14.19
N VAL A 268 -3.58 2.17 -13.33
CA VAL A 268 -2.24 2.74 -13.53
C VAL A 268 -1.55 2.09 -14.72
N SER A 269 -1.20 2.90 -15.72
CA SER A 269 -0.48 2.46 -16.92
C SER A 269 0.69 3.39 -17.19
N PHE A 270 1.91 2.87 -17.04
CA PHE A 270 3.13 3.58 -17.40
C PHE A 270 3.71 3.03 -18.69
N ASP A 271 3.97 3.90 -19.66
CA ASP A 271 4.78 3.54 -20.82
C ASP A 271 6.26 3.53 -20.46
N THR A 272 6.73 2.38 -19.96
CA THR A 272 8.13 2.21 -19.56
C THR A 272 9.10 2.31 -20.74
N HIS A 273 8.65 2.11 -21.98
CA HIS A 273 9.49 2.20 -23.17
C HIS A 273 9.76 3.66 -23.50
N SER A 274 8.70 4.48 -23.64
CA SER A 274 8.84 5.94 -23.85
C SER A 274 9.56 6.62 -22.67
N MET A 275 9.26 6.24 -21.43
CA MET A 275 9.99 6.75 -20.25
C MET A 275 11.47 6.36 -20.26
N SER A 276 11.81 5.17 -20.75
CA SER A 276 13.21 4.74 -20.86
C SER A 276 13.92 5.45 -22.02
N ALA A 277 13.22 5.80 -23.09
CA ALA A 277 13.76 6.59 -24.19
C ALA A 277 13.93 8.07 -23.80
N GLY A 278 13.03 8.60 -22.98
CA GLY A 278 12.95 10.04 -22.65
C GLY A 278 12.13 10.85 -23.66
N ARG A 279 11.46 10.17 -24.59
CA ARG A 279 10.54 10.74 -25.59
C ARG A 279 9.43 9.73 -25.90
N PRO A 280 8.27 10.17 -26.41
CA PRO A 280 7.27 9.26 -26.96
C PRO A 280 7.85 8.42 -28.10
N LEU A 281 7.65 7.11 -28.04
CA LEU A 281 7.96 6.19 -29.14
C LEU A 281 6.73 5.99 -30.03
N ARG A 282 6.91 5.56 -31.29
CA ARG A 282 5.80 5.27 -32.22
C ARG A 282 6.03 3.98 -33.01
N GLY A 283 4.95 3.25 -33.32
CA GLY A 283 4.97 2.11 -34.23
C GLY A 283 6.00 1.04 -33.89
N ALA A 284 6.86 0.70 -34.86
CA ALA A 284 7.87 -0.35 -34.76
C ALA A 284 8.89 -0.13 -33.62
N GLU A 285 9.10 1.12 -33.16
CA GLU A 285 10.01 1.44 -32.05
C GLU A 285 9.58 0.80 -30.72
N PHE A 286 8.29 0.45 -30.56
CA PHE A 286 7.81 -0.27 -29.37
C PHE A 286 8.18 -1.75 -29.40
N ALA A 287 8.06 -2.38 -30.57
CA ALA A 287 8.38 -3.79 -30.77
C ALA A 287 9.89 -4.03 -30.71
N GLN A 288 10.66 -3.06 -31.21
CA GLN A 288 12.12 -3.10 -31.21
C GLN A 288 12.66 -2.41 -29.95
N GLY A 289 12.86 -3.19 -28.87
CA GLY A 289 13.52 -2.69 -27.67
C GLY A 289 14.95 -2.20 -27.92
N THR A 290 15.59 -1.55 -26.94
CA THR A 290 16.96 -1.01 -27.07
C THR A 290 18.02 -2.04 -27.52
N LEU A 291 17.74 -3.34 -27.35
CA LEU A 291 18.61 -4.44 -27.74
C LEU A 291 18.04 -5.27 -28.92
N ALA A 292 17.08 -4.73 -29.68
CA ALA A 292 16.50 -5.45 -30.81
C ALA A 292 17.59 -5.87 -31.81
N GLY A 293 17.70 -7.17 -32.08
CA GLY A 293 18.71 -7.73 -32.97
C GLY A 293 20.16 -7.73 -32.44
N THR A 294 20.40 -7.39 -31.16
CA THR A 294 21.76 -7.31 -30.61
C THR A 294 21.85 -7.80 -29.17
N THR A 295 23.03 -8.25 -28.74
CA THR A 295 23.24 -8.59 -27.33
C THR A 295 23.52 -7.35 -26.49
N ALA A 296 23.30 -7.43 -25.17
CA ALA A 296 23.67 -6.34 -24.26
C ALA A 296 25.17 -6.01 -24.33
N ARG A 297 26.02 -7.01 -24.61
CA ARG A 297 27.46 -6.80 -24.75
C ARG A 297 27.79 -6.04 -26.02
N ASP A 298 27.20 -6.42 -27.15
CA ASP A 298 27.50 -5.80 -28.44
C ASP A 298 26.98 -4.36 -28.49
N TYR A 299 25.78 -4.13 -27.93
CA TYR A 299 25.28 -2.77 -27.70
C TYR A 299 26.25 -1.92 -26.86
N LEU A 300 26.79 -2.48 -25.78
CA LEU A 300 27.76 -1.77 -24.93
C LEU A 300 29.09 -1.54 -25.66
N ARG A 301 29.55 -2.46 -26.50
CA ARG A 301 30.75 -2.26 -27.32
C ARG A 301 30.55 -1.10 -28.30
N ALA A 302 29.46 -1.10 -29.06
CA ALA A 302 29.14 0.00 -29.97
C ALA A 302 29.04 1.35 -29.23
N ARG A 303 28.33 1.37 -28.09
CA ARG A 303 28.12 2.58 -27.29
C ARG A 303 29.40 3.16 -26.68
N TRP A 304 30.31 2.30 -26.24
CA TRP A 304 31.55 2.71 -25.58
C TRP A 304 32.75 2.68 -26.53
N ASN A 305 32.51 2.58 -27.83
CA ASN A 305 33.53 2.47 -28.88
C ASN A 305 34.60 1.40 -28.56
N ASN A 306 34.14 0.25 -28.05
CA ASN A 306 34.98 -0.85 -27.60
C ASN A 306 36.10 -0.45 -26.61
N ALA A 307 35.88 0.60 -25.82
CA ALA A 307 36.84 1.15 -24.88
C ALA A 307 36.34 1.06 -23.43
N CYS A 308 37.28 1.13 -22.48
CA CYS A 308 36.93 1.23 -21.07
C CYS A 308 36.29 2.59 -20.75
N ALA A 309 35.11 2.60 -20.13
CA ALA A 309 34.41 3.80 -19.71
C ALA A 309 35.19 4.70 -18.72
N TYR A 310 36.19 4.13 -18.03
CA TYR A 310 36.91 4.78 -16.93
C TYR A 310 38.32 5.24 -17.31
N CYS A 311 39.03 4.51 -18.16
CA CYS A 311 40.40 4.86 -18.59
C CYS A 311 40.57 4.96 -20.12
N ASP A 312 39.50 4.74 -20.90
CA ASP A 312 39.49 4.72 -22.37
C ASP A 312 40.39 3.66 -23.03
N ALA A 313 40.97 2.73 -22.26
CA ALA A 313 41.76 1.64 -22.82
C ALA A 313 40.96 0.80 -23.83
N THR A 314 41.54 0.60 -25.01
CA THR A 314 41.05 -0.29 -26.08
C THR A 314 41.87 -1.58 -26.10
N ASP A 315 41.44 -2.57 -26.89
CA ASP A 315 42.20 -3.81 -27.18
C ASP A 315 42.60 -4.63 -25.94
N VAL A 316 41.87 -4.44 -24.84
CA VAL A 316 42.00 -5.19 -23.59
C VAL A 316 40.71 -5.97 -23.28
N PRO A 317 40.78 -7.03 -22.46
CA PRO A 317 39.58 -7.68 -21.97
C PRO A 317 38.65 -6.72 -21.21
N LEU A 318 37.45 -6.49 -21.76
CA LEU A 318 36.43 -5.62 -21.18
C LEU A 318 35.33 -6.44 -20.48
N ASN A 319 35.09 -6.12 -19.22
CA ASN A 319 33.99 -6.64 -18.42
C ASN A 319 32.77 -5.70 -18.50
N ILE A 320 31.57 -6.29 -18.43
CA ILE A 320 30.35 -5.52 -18.20
C ILE A 320 30.31 -5.16 -16.72
N GLU A 321 30.31 -3.87 -16.42
CA GLU A 321 30.38 -3.35 -15.07
C GLU A 321 29.17 -2.48 -14.72
N HIS A 322 28.75 -2.54 -13.46
CA HIS A 322 27.63 -1.74 -12.95
C HIS A 322 28.10 -0.38 -12.43
N LEU A 323 27.64 0.72 -13.05
CA LEU A 323 27.93 2.08 -12.57
C LEU A 323 27.52 2.27 -11.12
N ARG A 324 26.24 2.00 -10.82
CA ARG A 324 25.77 1.78 -9.45
C ARG A 324 25.92 0.29 -9.12
N PRO A 325 26.78 -0.09 -8.16
CA PRO A 325 27.00 -1.50 -7.82
C PRO A 325 25.74 -2.22 -7.37
N ARG A 326 25.62 -3.52 -7.68
CA ARG A 326 24.47 -4.35 -7.27
C ARG A 326 24.31 -4.40 -5.74
N SER A 327 25.42 -4.45 -5.01
CA SER A 327 25.44 -4.41 -3.54
C SER A 327 24.83 -3.12 -2.97
N ARG A 328 24.87 -2.02 -3.74
CA ARG A 328 24.32 -0.70 -3.40
C ARG A 328 23.02 -0.38 -4.15
N GLY A 329 22.35 -1.39 -4.69
CA GLY A 329 21.02 -1.27 -5.30
C GLY A 329 21.00 -1.02 -6.81
N GLY A 330 22.13 -1.18 -7.51
CA GLY A 330 22.20 -1.16 -8.98
C GLY A 330 21.24 -2.13 -9.68
N THR A 331 20.84 -1.79 -10.91
CA THR A 331 20.02 -2.66 -11.77
C THR A 331 20.85 -3.22 -12.93
N ASN A 332 20.36 -4.27 -13.58
CA ASN A 332 20.91 -4.76 -14.85
C ASN A 332 20.34 -4.01 -16.07
N ARG A 333 19.72 -2.83 -15.87
CA ARG A 333 19.29 -2.00 -17.00
C ARG A 333 20.53 -1.57 -17.79
N ILE A 334 20.43 -1.54 -19.11
CA ILE A 334 21.52 -1.15 -19.99
C ILE A 334 22.09 0.24 -19.65
N THR A 335 21.26 1.13 -19.10
CA THR A 335 21.66 2.47 -18.64
C THR A 335 22.54 2.47 -17.39
N ASN A 336 22.59 1.38 -16.63
CA ASN A 336 23.48 1.21 -15.46
C ASN A 336 24.70 0.33 -15.78
N LEU A 337 24.87 -0.10 -17.03
CA LEU A 337 25.94 -0.97 -17.46
C LEU A 337 26.93 -0.20 -18.35
N VAL A 338 28.21 -0.48 -18.18
CA VAL A 338 29.30 0.05 -19.00
C VAL A 338 30.33 -1.04 -19.28
N LEU A 339 31.27 -0.76 -20.17
CA LEU A 339 32.47 -1.58 -20.33
C LEU A 339 33.59 -1.04 -19.44
N ALA A 340 34.24 -1.92 -18.69
CA ALA A 340 35.40 -1.60 -17.86
C ALA A 340 36.49 -2.64 -18.06
N CYS A 341 37.74 -2.19 -18.20
CA CYS A 341 38.89 -3.11 -18.18
C CYS A 341 39.03 -3.75 -16.79
N THR A 342 39.70 -4.89 -16.71
CA THR A 342 39.88 -5.63 -15.45
C THR A 342 40.52 -4.80 -14.32
N PRO A 343 41.56 -3.97 -14.56
CA PRO A 343 42.12 -3.10 -13.53
C PRO A 343 41.09 -2.11 -12.96
N CYS A 344 40.40 -1.35 -13.82
CA CYS A 344 39.43 -0.36 -13.34
C CYS A 344 38.20 -0.99 -12.69
N ASN A 345 37.72 -2.12 -13.22
CA ASN A 345 36.62 -2.87 -12.63
C ASN A 345 36.98 -3.35 -11.21
N SER A 346 38.18 -3.90 -11.04
CA SER A 346 38.68 -4.36 -9.74
C SER A 346 38.91 -3.20 -8.77
N ALA A 347 39.50 -2.10 -9.23
CA ALA A 347 39.78 -0.91 -8.43
C ALA A 347 38.48 -0.22 -7.96
N LYS A 348 37.46 -0.12 -8.82
CA LYS A 348 36.16 0.41 -8.43
C LYS A 348 35.45 -0.54 -7.47
N GLY A 349 35.43 -1.83 -7.79
CA GLY A 349 34.77 -2.87 -7.02
C GLY A 349 33.34 -2.47 -6.63
N SER A 350 33.08 -2.40 -5.32
CA SER A 350 31.75 -2.04 -4.81
C SER A 350 31.52 -0.55 -4.60
N SER A 351 32.51 0.31 -4.86
CA SER A 351 32.45 1.75 -4.59
C SER A 351 31.44 2.47 -5.51
N PRO A 352 30.73 3.49 -5.01
CA PRO A 352 29.94 4.38 -5.86
C PRO A 352 30.83 5.03 -6.93
N ILE A 353 30.27 5.27 -8.11
CA ILE A 353 31.03 5.85 -9.23
C ILE A 353 31.54 7.25 -8.91
N GLU A 354 30.77 7.99 -8.10
CA GLU A 354 31.08 9.34 -7.63
C GLU A 354 32.34 9.35 -6.75
N VAL A 355 32.53 8.29 -5.95
CA VAL A 355 33.73 8.13 -5.12
C VAL A 355 34.91 7.68 -5.97
N PHE A 356 34.69 6.71 -6.86
CA PHE A 356 35.75 6.16 -7.71
C PHE A 356 36.34 7.21 -8.68
N LEU A 357 35.50 8.06 -9.26
CA LEU A 357 35.90 9.12 -10.18
C LEU A 357 35.93 10.51 -9.54
N ALA A 358 36.00 10.62 -8.20
CA ALA A 358 36.05 11.92 -7.52
C ALA A 358 37.20 12.82 -8.02
N HIS A 359 38.32 12.20 -8.37
CA HIS A 359 39.52 12.85 -8.91
C HIS A 359 39.43 13.14 -10.43
N ARG A 360 38.33 12.76 -11.11
CA ARG A 360 38.10 12.96 -12.56
C ARG A 360 36.66 13.48 -12.80
N PRO A 361 36.34 14.72 -12.40
CA PRO A 361 34.97 15.24 -12.39
C PRO A 361 34.35 15.30 -13.80
N GLU A 362 35.12 15.64 -14.83
CA GLU A 362 34.63 15.67 -16.21
C GLU A 362 34.22 14.28 -16.72
N ARG A 363 35.04 13.27 -16.40
CA ARG A 363 34.75 11.88 -16.75
C ARG A 363 33.56 11.36 -15.98
N LEU A 364 33.45 11.70 -14.69
CA LEU A 364 32.28 11.42 -13.89
C LEU A 364 31.03 12.02 -14.53
N ALA A 365 31.04 13.30 -14.91
CA ALA A 365 29.91 13.95 -15.56
C ALA A 365 29.54 13.28 -16.90
N ARG A 366 30.52 12.91 -17.72
CA ARG A 366 30.31 12.15 -18.98
C ARG A 366 29.61 10.81 -18.73
N VAL A 367 30.03 10.06 -17.73
CA VAL A 367 29.46 8.75 -17.36
C VAL A 367 28.09 8.91 -16.70
N LEU A 368 27.88 9.93 -15.85
CA LEU A 368 26.61 10.17 -15.15
C LEU A 368 25.51 10.67 -16.08
N ARG A 369 25.82 11.48 -17.10
CA ARG A 369 24.85 11.93 -18.14
C ARG A 369 24.12 10.77 -18.81
N GLN A 370 24.72 9.59 -18.77
CA GLN A 370 24.23 8.38 -19.41
C GLN A 370 23.36 7.49 -18.49
N LEU A 371 23.33 7.78 -17.19
CA LEU A 371 22.49 7.07 -16.22
C LEU A 371 21.05 7.59 -16.28
N LYS A 372 20.12 6.68 -16.61
CA LYS A 372 18.68 6.94 -16.44
C LYS A 372 18.19 6.37 -15.13
N SER A 373 17.25 7.09 -14.50
CA SER A 373 16.59 6.66 -13.27
C SER A 373 15.93 5.27 -13.43
N PRO A 374 16.02 4.39 -12.42
CA PRO A 374 15.38 3.08 -12.49
C PRO A 374 13.85 3.20 -12.48
N LEU A 375 13.16 2.64 -13.48
CA LEU A 375 11.69 2.61 -13.52
C LEU A 375 11.09 1.44 -12.72
N ARG A 376 11.63 1.16 -11.52
CA ARG A 376 11.19 0.02 -10.69
C ARG A 376 9.74 0.19 -10.23
N ASP A 377 9.37 1.41 -9.87
CA ASP A 377 8.04 1.75 -9.38
C ASP A 377 6.99 1.60 -10.50
N ALA A 378 7.29 2.14 -11.68
CA ALA A 378 6.44 2.00 -12.86
C ALA A 378 6.25 0.52 -13.26
N ALA A 379 7.34 -0.26 -13.28
CA ALA A 379 7.26 -1.69 -13.58
C ALA A 379 6.40 -2.45 -12.54
N ALA A 380 6.51 -2.10 -11.26
CA ALA A 380 5.67 -2.69 -10.24
C ALA A 380 4.19 -2.34 -10.43
N MET A 381 3.87 -1.09 -10.75
CA MET A 381 2.48 -0.65 -10.99
C MET A 381 1.87 -1.31 -12.22
N ASN A 382 2.61 -1.38 -13.33
CA ASN A 382 2.16 -2.12 -14.52
C ASN A 382 1.89 -3.60 -14.23
N THR A 383 2.70 -4.22 -13.36
CA THR A 383 2.52 -5.62 -12.96
C THR A 383 1.26 -5.80 -12.10
N THR A 384 0.93 -4.85 -11.23
CA THR A 384 -0.18 -4.99 -10.28
C THR A 384 -1.53 -4.54 -10.81
N ARG A 385 -1.59 -3.75 -11.88
CA ARG A 385 -2.82 -3.04 -12.31
C ARG A 385 -4.02 -3.97 -12.48
N TRP A 386 -3.89 -5.05 -13.26
CA TRP A 386 -4.99 -5.97 -13.55
C TRP A 386 -5.27 -6.92 -12.39
N LEU A 387 -4.21 -7.40 -11.74
CA LEU A 387 -4.32 -8.28 -10.57
C LEU A 387 -5.04 -7.62 -9.40
N LEU A 388 -4.89 -6.29 -9.25
CA LEU A 388 -5.62 -5.54 -8.25
C LEU A 388 -7.11 -5.47 -8.60
N THR A 389 -7.45 -5.16 -9.85
CA THR A 389 -8.84 -5.13 -10.31
C THR A 389 -9.51 -6.50 -10.15
N GLU A 390 -8.84 -7.58 -10.56
CA GLU A 390 -9.30 -8.95 -10.37
C GLU A 390 -9.53 -9.26 -8.89
N ALA A 391 -8.56 -8.95 -8.02
CA ALA A 391 -8.73 -9.16 -6.58
C ALA A 391 -9.90 -8.34 -6.00
N LEU A 392 -10.15 -7.12 -6.48
CA LEU A 392 -11.28 -6.31 -6.00
C LEU A 392 -12.64 -6.89 -6.45
N ASN A 393 -12.70 -7.49 -7.64
CA ASN A 393 -13.91 -8.19 -8.11
C ASN A 393 -14.32 -9.35 -7.19
N ASP A 394 -13.35 -10.01 -6.53
CA ASP A 394 -13.62 -11.07 -5.55
C ASP A 394 -14.40 -10.59 -4.31
N LEU A 395 -14.57 -9.28 -4.12
CA LEU A 395 -15.44 -8.73 -3.07
C LEU A 395 -16.94 -8.85 -3.40
N GLY A 396 -17.30 -9.22 -4.64
CA GLY A 396 -18.68 -9.29 -5.09
C GLY A 396 -19.36 -7.93 -5.24
N ILE A 397 -18.57 -6.85 -5.33
CA ILE A 397 -19.04 -5.46 -5.51
C ILE A 397 -18.65 -5.01 -6.93
N PRO A 398 -19.56 -4.38 -7.70
CA PRO A 398 -19.24 -3.83 -9.01
C PRO A 398 -17.98 -2.95 -8.97
N THR A 399 -17.00 -3.29 -9.80
CA THR A 399 -15.72 -2.57 -9.87
C THR A 399 -15.54 -1.93 -11.23
N HIS A 400 -15.31 -0.62 -11.23
CA HIS A 400 -15.12 0.22 -12.40
C HIS A 400 -13.68 0.75 -12.45
N THR A 401 -13.12 0.85 -13.65
CA THR A 401 -11.76 1.36 -13.85
C THR A 401 -11.77 2.76 -14.46
N SER A 402 -10.85 3.62 -14.03
CA SER A 402 -10.61 4.93 -14.66
C SER A 402 -9.15 5.09 -15.08
N THR A 403 -8.89 5.93 -16.08
CA THR A 403 -7.53 6.23 -16.52
C THR A 403 -6.91 7.33 -15.67
N GLY A 404 -5.58 7.32 -15.52
CA GLY A 404 -4.88 8.39 -14.80
C GLY A 404 -5.01 9.77 -15.46
N GLN A 405 -5.22 9.84 -16.78
CA GLN A 405 -5.55 11.09 -17.46
C GLN A 405 -6.91 11.65 -17.00
N ALA A 406 -7.93 10.80 -16.90
CA ALA A 406 -9.26 11.20 -16.43
C ALA A 406 -9.21 11.67 -14.96
N THR A 407 -8.56 10.89 -14.08
CA THR A 407 -8.36 11.27 -12.66
C THR A 407 -7.67 12.64 -12.53
N LYS A 408 -6.59 12.85 -13.29
CA LYS A 408 -5.85 14.12 -13.30
C LYS A 408 -6.74 15.26 -13.80
N GLY A 409 -7.52 15.03 -14.87
CA GLY A 409 -8.43 16.02 -15.44
C GLY A 409 -9.45 16.50 -14.41
N ILE A 410 -10.15 15.57 -13.76
CA ILE A 410 -11.13 15.88 -12.71
C ILE A 410 -10.47 16.64 -11.56
N ARG A 411 -9.32 16.18 -11.06
CA ARG A 411 -8.63 16.85 -9.96
C ARG A 411 -8.24 18.29 -10.30
N THR A 412 -7.69 18.50 -11.50
CA THR A 412 -7.30 19.84 -11.97
C THR A 412 -8.51 20.74 -12.16
N ALA A 413 -9.59 20.23 -12.77
CA ALA A 413 -10.84 20.97 -12.93
C ALA A 413 -11.44 21.39 -11.59
N MET A 414 -11.32 20.54 -10.57
CA MET A 414 -11.75 20.82 -9.20
C MET A 414 -10.74 21.62 -8.38
N GLY A 415 -9.60 22.06 -8.93
CA GLY A 415 -8.60 22.84 -8.16
C GLY A 415 -8.00 22.10 -6.95
N LEU A 416 -8.06 20.77 -6.92
CA LEU A 416 -7.61 19.95 -5.78
C LEU A 416 -6.10 19.73 -5.78
N ALA A 417 -5.49 19.71 -4.59
CA ALA A 417 -4.07 19.46 -4.41
C ALA A 417 -3.68 18.02 -4.79
N LYS A 418 -2.39 17.80 -5.11
CA LYS A 418 -1.86 16.46 -5.42
C LYS A 418 -1.54 15.67 -4.15
N THR A 419 -2.47 14.81 -3.73
CA THR A 419 -2.28 13.78 -2.71
C THR A 419 -2.92 12.48 -3.19
N HIS A 420 -2.46 11.32 -2.70
CA HIS A 420 -3.07 10.03 -3.08
C HIS A 420 -4.58 9.99 -2.75
N THR A 421 -5.00 10.61 -1.65
CA THR A 421 -6.39 10.62 -1.18
C THR A 421 -7.29 11.53 -2.02
N LEU A 422 -6.77 12.69 -2.47
CA LEU A 422 -7.50 13.55 -3.41
C LEU A 422 -7.48 13.01 -4.84
N ASP A 423 -6.39 12.37 -5.26
CA ASP A 423 -6.34 11.61 -6.51
C ASP A 423 -7.42 10.51 -6.47
N ALA A 424 -7.52 9.73 -5.38
CA ALA A 424 -8.59 8.74 -5.18
C ALA A 424 -10.00 9.36 -5.23
N LEU A 425 -10.22 10.53 -4.63
CA LEU A 425 -11.52 11.23 -4.68
C LEU A 425 -11.91 11.62 -6.11
N SER A 426 -10.93 11.87 -6.98
CA SER A 426 -11.10 12.21 -8.39
C SER A 426 -11.19 11.00 -9.33
N VAL A 427 -10.95 9.78 -8.86
CA VAL A 427 -11.17 8.55 -9.66
C VAL A 427 -12.65 8.40 -9.96
N GLY A 428 -13.01 7.86 -11.13
CA GLY A 428 -14.40 7.66 -11.59
C GLY A 428 -14.86 8.69 -12.62
N GLN A 429 -16.13 8.58 -13.04
CA GLN A 429 -16.74 9.54 -13.95
C GLN A 429 -17.22 10.78 -13.18
N LEU A 430 -16.92 11.96 -13.70
CA LEU A 430 -17.42 13.25 -13.22
C LEU A 430 -17.28 14.24 -14.38
N ASP A 431 -18.39 14.76 -14.90
CA ASP A 431 -18.39 15.70 -16.02
C ASP A 431 -18.50 17.15 -15.50
N HIS A 432 -17.36 17.78 -15.31
CA HIS A 432 -17.30 19.16 -14.83
C HIS A 432 -17.94 20.16 -15.80
N GLU A 433 -17.88 19.91 -17.10
CA GLU A 433 -18.46 20.79 -18.11
C GLU A 433 -20.00 20.72 -18.08
N ALA A 434 -20.55 19.53 -17.77
CA ALA A 434 -21.98 19.35 -17.50
C ALA A 434 -22.43 19.87 -16.12
N GLY A 435 -21.50 20.32 -15.28
CA GLY A 435 -21.74 20.91 -13.96
C GLY A 435 -21.48 19.97 -12.78
N ASP A 436 -21.06 18.73 -13.00
CA ASP A 436 -20.73 17.82 -11.91
C ASP A 436 -19.57 18.37 -11.06
N VAL A 437 -19.65 18.14 -9.75
CA VAL A 437 -18.76 18.81 -8.81
C VAL A 437 -18.43 17.95 -7.60
N ILE A 438 -17.18 18.06 -7.16
CA ILE A 438 -16.73 17.59 -5.86
C ILE A 438 -16.89 18.76 -4.91
N VAL A 439 -17.88 18.72 -4.01
CA VAL A 439 -18.20 19.85 -3.12
C VAL A 439 -17.54 19.75 -1.76
N ARG A 440 -16.95 18.58 -1.42
CA ARG A 440 -16.35 18.37 -0.11
C ARG A 440 -15.26 17.31 -0.11
N TYR A 441 -14.20 17.54 0.66
CA TYR A 441 -13.27 16.49 1.09
C TYR A 441 -13.02 16.50 2.61
N PRO A 442 -12.64 15.36 3.22
CA PRO A 442 -12.28 15.29 4.63
C PRO A 442 -10.97 16.03 4.96
N GLU A 443 -10.98 16.91 5.96
CA GLU A 443 -9.80 17.63 6.45
C GLU A 443 -8.70 16.68 6.96
N LYS A 444 -9.11 15.51 7.49
CA LYS A 444 -8.24 14.54 8.15
C LYS A 444 -8.18 13.24 7.36
N VAL A 445 -6.96 12.79 7.11
CA VAL A 445 -6.64 11.51 6.48
C VAL A 445 -6.23 10.50 7.53
N LEU A 446 -6.88 9.34 7.53
CA LEU A 446 -6.41 8.18 8.28
C LEU A 446 -5.25 7.52 7.53
N VAL A 447 -4.06 7.56 8.10
CA VAL A 447 -2.88 6.89 7.54
C VAL A 447 -2.78 5.48 8.10
N ALA A 448 -2.94 4.48 7.24
CA ALA A 448 -2.79 3.06 7.54
C ALA A 448 -1.41 2.57 7.06
N LYS A 449 -0.41 2.59 7.94
CA LYS A 449 0.94 2.12 7.61
C LYS A 449 1.05 0.61 7.75
N ALA A 450 1.37 -0.09 6.66
CA ALA A 450 1.57 -1.54 6.70
C ALA A 450 2.80 -1.90 7.55
N THR A 451 2.58 -2.53 8.71
CA THR A 451 3.63 -2.98 9.64
C THR A 451 3.83 -4.51 9.60
N GLY A 452 2.78 -5.24 9.21
CA GLY A 452 2.70 -6.70 9.21
C GLY A 452 2.44 -7.31 10.58
N ARG A 453 2.14 -8.61 10.57
CA ARG A 453 1.75 -9.40 11.75
C ARG A 453 2.93 -10.21 12.29
N GLY A 454 4.00 -9.50 12.65
CA GLY A 454 5.24 -10.09 13.19
C GLY A 454 6.26 -10.53 12.14
N SER A 455 7.16 -11.45 12.51
CA SER A 455 8.28 -11.88 11.68
C SER A 455 8.45 -13.39 11.67
N TYR A 456 8.62 -13.97 10.49
CA TYR A 456 9.00 -15.37 10.30
C TYR A 456 10.47 -15.63 10.62
N ALA A 457 11.31 -14.58 10.69
CA ALA A 457 12.72 -14.72 11.00
C ALA A 457 12.91 -14.93 12.51
N ARG A 458 13.43 -16.11 12.87
CA ARG A 458 13.77 -16.46 14.25
C ARG A 458 15.11 -15.93 14.73
N THR A 459 15.96 -15.48 13.82
CA THR A 459 17.26 -14.89 14.18
C THR A 459 17.27 -13.45 13.69
N THR A 460 17.48 -12.52 14.62
CA THR A 460 17.73 -11.12 14.32
C THR A 460 19.24 -10.95 14.18
N PRO A 461 19.74 -10.58 12.99
CA PRO A 461 21.15 -10.26 12.83
C PRO A 461 21.45 -8.84 13.33
N ASP A 462 22.73 -8.55 13.53
CA ASP A 462 23.26 -7.20 13.66
C ASP A 462 23.28 -6.45 12.31
N ARG A 463 23.85 -5.23 12.30
CA ARG A 463 23.98 -4.41 11.08
C ARG A 463 24.83 -5.08 9.99
N SER A 464 25.76 -5.94 10.39
CA SER A 464 26.72 -6.64 9.53
C SER A 464 26.24 -8.02 9.09
N GLY A 465 25.06 -8.46 9.55
CA GLY A 465 24.45 -9.73 9.19
C GLY A 465 24.83 -10.91 10.09
N PHE A 466 25.54 -10.68 11.21
CA PHE A 466 25.87 -11.71 12.18
C PHE A 466 24.69 -11.98 13.13
N PRO A 467 24.39 -13.23 13.51
CA PRO A 467 23.34 -13.56 14.47
C PRO A 467 23.53 -12.82 15.80
N ARG A 468 22.52 -12.05 16.24
CA ARG A 468 22.56 -11.31 17.51
C ARG A 468 21.51 -11.79 18.52
N LEU A 469 20.29 -12.06 18.07
CA LEU A 469 19.19 -12.41 18.95
C LEU A 469 18.31 -13.51 18.36
N ARG A 470 18.02 -14.54 19.16
CA ARG A 470 17.06 -15.58 18.81
C ARG A 470 15.68 -15.20 19.36
N ARG A 471 14.69 -15.14 18.46
CA ARG A 471 13.30 -14.89 18.81
C ARG A 471 12.62 -16.19 19.21
N THR A 472 11.79 -16.10 20.26
CA THR A 472 10.92 -17.19 20.68
C THR A 472 9.93 -17.58 19.58
N ARG A 473 9.44 -18.83 19.62
CA ARG A 473 8.35 -19.29 18.74
C ARG A 473 7.00 -18.72 19.17
N ALA A 474 6.80 -18.54 20.48
CA ALA A 474 5.57 -17.97 21.02
C ALA A 474 5.46 -16.48 20.62
N LYS A 475 4.38 -16.13 19.93
CA LYS A 475 4.12 -14.73 19.50
C LYS A 475 3.21 -13.98 20.48
N GLN A 476 2.47 -14.72 21.30
CA GLN A 476 1.58 -14.21 22.33
C GLN A 476 2.24 -14.40 23.69
N HIS A 477 2.18 -13.36 24.53
CA HIS A 477 2.58 -13.45 25.92
C HIS A 477 1.55 -12.70 26.77
N PHE A 478 1.15 -13.28 27.90
CA PHE A 478 0.18 -12.70 28.83
C PHE A 478 -1.13 -12.22 28.17
N GLY A 479 -1.60 -12.94 27.14
CA GLY A 479 -2.82 -12.57 26.43
C GLY A 479 -2.66 -11.49 25.33
N TYR A 480 -1.45 -10.97 25.12
CA TYR A 480 -1.18 -9.90 24.15
C TYR A 480 -0.28 -10.34 22.99
N ILE A 481 -0.47 -9.71 21.83
CA ILE A 481 0.39 -9.86 20.65
C ILE A 481 0.99 -8.51 20.25
N THR A 482 2.19 -8.52 19.68
CA THR A 482 2.82 -7.29 19.17
C THR A 482 1.96 -6.65 18.10
N GLY A 483 1.59 -5.40 18.35
CA GLY A 483 0.72 -4.62 17.47
C GLY A 483 -0.68 -4.38 18.03
N ASP A 484 -1.08 -5.06 19.11
CA ASP A 484 -2.31 -4.77 19.86
C ASP A 484 -2.32 -3.31 20.31
N LEU A 485 -3.48 -2.66 20.21
CA LEU A 485 -3.77 -1.35 20.77
C LEU A 485 -4.32 -1.53 22.18
N VAL A 486 -3.70 -0.88 23.15
CA VAL A 486 -4.06 -1.01 24.57
C VAL A 486 -4.20 0.36 25.22
N ARG A 487 -4.93 0.39 26.32
CA ARG A 487 -4.88 1.45 27.32
C ARG A 487 -4.02 0.97 28.48
N ALA A 488 -3.01 1.74 28.85
CA ALA A 488 -2.18 1.51 30.02
C ALA A 488 -2.55 2.48 31.13
N THR A 489 -2.79 1.96 32.33
CA THR A 489 -3.00 2.78 33.53
C THR A 489 -1.75 2.66 34.41
N VAL A 490 -0.89 3.68 34.38
CA VAL A 490 0.36 3.69 35.14
C VAL A 490 0.10 4.37 36.49
N PRO A 491 0.23 3.64 37.63
CA PRO A 491 -0.18 4.17 38.93
C PRO A 491 0.80 5.20 39.50
N THR A 492 2.11 5.03 39.30
CA THR A 492 3.14 5.84 39.96
C THR A 492 4.32 6.16 39.03
N GLY A 493 5.13 7.16 39.42
CA GLY A 493 6.38 7.54 38.75
C GLY A 493 6.23 8.61 37.65
N LYS A 494 7.33 8.92 36.97
CA LYS A 494 7.42 10.02 35.97
C LYS A 494 6.42 9.92 34.79
N ARG A 495 5.85 8.73 34.57
CA ARG A 495 4.86 8.47 33.51
C ARG A 495 3.52 7.99 34.09
N ALA A 496 3.21 8.35 35.34
CA ALA A 496 1.90 8.10 35.92
C ALA A 496 0.79 8.69 35.05
N GLY A 497 -0.37 8.01 35.01
CA GLY A 497 -1.51 8.40 34.19
C GLY A 497 -1.94 7.35 33.16
N SER A 498 -2.90 7.73 32.32
CA SER A 498 -3.50 6.86 31.30
C SER A 498 -2.86 7.10 29.93
N TRP A 499 -2.39 6.04 29.30
CA TRP A 499 -1.71 6.09 28.00
C TRP A 499 -2.39 5.15 27.02
N THR A 500 -2.65 5.60 25.80
CA THR A 500 -3.18 4.73 24.74
C THR A 500 -2.14 4.58 23.63
N GLY A 501 -1.93 3.36 23.17
CA GLY A 501 -0.93 3.10 22.14
C GLY A 501 -0.74 1.63 21.80
N ARG A 502 0.08 1.37 20.78
CA ARG A 502 0.40 0.01 20.34
C ARG A 502 1.54 -0.57 21.16
N ILE A 503 1.46 -1.85 21.49
CA ILE A 503 2.49 -2.54 22.26
C ILE A 503 3.40 -3.42 21.40
N SER A 504 4.65 -3.50 21.83
CA SER A 504 5.58 -4.59 21.49
C SER A 504 5.69 -5.51 22.69
N VAL A 505 5.28 -6.75 22.49
CA VAL A 505 5.13 -7.75 23.56
C VAL A 505 6.48 -8.37 23.89
N ARG A 506 6.70 -8.64 25.18
CA ARG A 506 7.92 -9.25 25.71
C ARG A 506 7.58 -10.42 26.63
N ALA A 507 8.40 -11.47 26.59
CA ALA A 507 8.20 -12.68 27.40
C ALA A 507 8.27 -12.44 28.91
N ARG A 508 8.90 -11.35 29.38
CA ARG A 508 9.00 -11.00 30.81
C ARG A 508 7.75 -10.29 31.37
N GLY A 509 6.71 -10.07 30.56
CA GLY A 509 5.48 -9.39 31.01
C GLY A 509 5.58 -7.88 31.15
N GLN A 510 6.74 -7.29 30.81
CA GLN A 510 6.97 -5.84 30.69
C GLN A 510 6.93 -5.45 29.22
N HIS A 511 5.79 -4.98 28.73
CA HIS A 511 5.57 -4.67 27.32
C HIS A 511 5.98 -3.23 27.00
N SER A 512 6.49 -3.00 25.79
CA SER A 512 6.87 -1.65 25.35
C SER A 512 5.69 -1.02 24.62
N LEU A 513 5.05 -0.04 25.27
CA LEU A 513 3.99 0.79 24.71
C LEU A 513 4.58 1.97 23.95
N GLN A 514 4.08 2.22 22.75
CA GLN A 514 4.39 3.41 21.97
C GLN A 514 3.34 4.50 22.23
N THR A 515 3.77 5.66 22.72
CA THR A 515 2.96 6.85 22.96
C THR A 515 3.43 8.02 22.09
N PRO A 516 2.66 9.12 21.99
CA PRO A 516 3.11 10.32 21.29
C PRO A 516 4.43 10.90 21.83
N THR A 517 4.68 10.73 23.13
CA THR A 517 5.88 11.25 23.82
C THR A 517 7.06 10.27 23.85
N GLY A 518 6.93 9.09 23.21
CA GLY A 518 8.01 8.12 23.10
C GLY A 518 7.58 6.69 23.43
N ARG A 519 8.52 5.88 23.94
CA ARG A 519 8.24 4.49 24.35
C ARG A 519 8.31 4.37 25.85
N LEU A 520 7.36 3.66 26.44
CA LEU A 520 7.33 3.36 27.86
C LEU A 520 7.12 1.86 28.10
N ASN A 521 7.74 1.31 29.14
CA ASN A 521 7.56 -0.09 29.51
C ASN A 521 6.44 -0.18 30.55
N VAL A 522 5.49 -1.07 30.35
CA VAL A 522 4.34 -1.29 31.24
C VAL A 522 4.20 -2.77 31.55
N SER A 523 3.89 -3.08 32.81
CA SER A 523 3.44 -4.41 33.20
C SER A 523 2.13 -4.77 32.49
N HIS A 524 2.02 -5.99 31.97
CA HIS A 524 0.79 -6.51 31.38
C HIS A 524 -0.44 -6.40 32.30
N ARG A 525 -0.25 -6.41 33.63
CA ARG A 525 -1.32 -6.25 34.64
C ARG A 525 -1.99 -4.87 34.58
N ASN A 526 -1.30 -3.87 34.04
CA ASN A 526 -1.77 -2.50 33.96
C ASN A 526 -2.29 -2.15 32.55
N LEU A 527 -2.52 -3.15 31.71
CA LEU A 527 -2.97 -2.98 30.33
C LEU A 527 -4.42 -3.47 30.16
N ALA A 528 -5.24 -2.67 29.51
CA ALA A 528 -6.53 -3.08 28.98
C ALA A 528 -6.44 -3.15 27.44
N LEU A 529 -6.79 -4.30 26.88
CA LEU A 529 -6.85 -4.47 25.43
C LEU A 529 -8.00 -3.62 24.86
N LEU A 530 -7.70 -2.75 23.91
CA LEU A 530 -8.72 -1.96 23.21
C LEU A 530 -9.03 -2.52 21.82
N GLN A 531 -8.00 -3.00 21.11
CA GLN A 531 -8.16 -3.56 19.77
C GLN A 531 -6.97 -4.49 19.45
N ARG A 532 -7.26 -5.64 18.83
CA ARG A 532 -6.23 -6.56 18.36
C ARG A 532 -5.43 -5.97 17.19
N GLY A 533 -4.15 -6.32 17.12
CA GLY A 533 -3.27 -5.90 16.04
C GLY A 533 -3.67 -6.52 14.70
N ASP A 534 -4.06 -5.70 13.74
CA ASP A 534 -4.49 -6.12 12.40
C ASP A 534 -3.36 -6.09 11.35
N GLY A 535 -2.14 -5.73 11.75
CA GLY A 535 -0.98 -5.59 10.88
C GLY A 535 -0.72 -4.16 10.39
N TYR A 536 -1.54 -3.19 10.78
CA TYR A 536 -1.38 -1.78 10.42
C TYR A 536 -1.03 -0.93 11.63
N GLY A 537 -0.20 0.09 11.43
CA GLY A 537 -0.06 1.20 12.35
C GLY A 537 -0.90 2.36 11.85
N TYR A 538 -1.73 2.91 12.71
CA TYR A 538 -2.62 4.00 12.34
C TYR A 538 -2.13 5.32 12.91
N SER A 539 -2.28 6.39 12.13
CA SER A 539 -2.09 7.77 12.54
C SER A 539 -3.04 8.67 11.75
N VAL A 540 -3.21 9.91 12.16
CA VAL A 540 -4.03 10.89 11.43
C VAL A 540 -3.12 12.02 10.96
N ARG A 541 -3.32 12.50 9.73
CA ARG A 541 -2.69 13.73 9.21
C ARG A 541 -3.76 14.67 8.66
N SER A 542 -3.45 15.96 8.56
CA SER A 542 -4.26 16.90 7.77
C SER A 542 -4.04 16.62 6.27
N GLU A 543 -5.11 16.72 5.47
CA GLU A 543 -5.08 16.59 4.01
C GLU A 543 -4.22 17.71 3.38
N SER A 544 -4.23 18.91 3.96
CA SER A 544 -3.45 20.08 3.51
C SER A 544 -1.97 20.02 3.89
N ALA A 545 -1.54 19.02 4.67
CA ALA A 545 -0.14 18.90 5.05
C ALA A 545 0.69 18.27 3.90
N PRO A 546 1.80 18.89 3.48
CA PRO A 546 2.66 18.30 2.45
C PRO A 546 3.12 16.90 2.90
N PRO A 547 3.29 15.94 1.97
CA PRO A 547 3.72 14.60 2.32
C PRO A 547 5.06 14.66 3.07
N THR A 548 5.09 14.14 4.30
CA THR A 548 6.28 14.04 5.15
C THR A 548 7.24 13.01 4.58
N SER A 549 7.87 13.34 3.45
CA SER A 549 8.98 12.61 2.86
C SER A 549 10.16 13.53 2.56
N ARG A 550 10.46 14.46 3.48
CA ARG A 550 11.84 14.94 3.57
C ARG A 550 12.67 13.81 4.17
N LYS A 551 13.37 13.06 3.31
CA LYS A 551 14.66 12.51 3.74
C LYS A 551 15.49 13.70 4.27
N PRO A 552 16.24 13.56 5.37
CA PRO A 552 17.29 14.52 5.63
C PRO A 552 18.17 14.52 4.37
N VAL A 553 18.21 15.66 3.69
CA VAL A 553 19.32 15.96 2.79
C VAL A 553 20.50 16.00 3.75
N ASP A 554 21.41 15.04 3.62
CA ASP A 554 22.69 15.10 4.32
C ASP A 554 23.30 16.46 3.99
N ARG A 555 23.24 17.38 4.96
CA ARG A 555 24.06 18.59 4.94
C ARG A 555 25.48 18.09 5.12
N TRP A 556 26.23 18.08 4.02
CA TRP A 556 27.67 17.92 4.07
C TRP A 556 28.24 19.12 4.84
N PRO A 557 29.20 18.89 5.75
CA PRO A 557 29.90 19.97 6.43
C PRO A 557 30.73 20.72 5.39
N THR A 558 30.45 22.01 5.22
CA THR A 558 31.38 22.96 4.61
C THR A 558 32.54 23.13 5.58
N GLY A 559 33.68 22.52 5.26
CA GLY A 559 34.94 22.76 5.95
C GLY A 559 35.44 24.16 5.60
N SER A 560 35.78 24.89 6.65
CA SER A 560 36.78 25.96 6.63
C SER A 560 38.15 25.38 6.33
#